data_AF-S4R9L1-F1
#
_entry.id   AF-S4R9L1-F1
#
_cell.length_a   1.000
_cell.length_b   1.000
_cell.length_c   1.000
_cell.angle_alpha   90.00
_cell.angle_beta   90.00
_cell.angle_gamma   90.00
#
_symmetry.space_group_name_H-M   'P 1'
#
loop_
_entity.id
_entity.type
_entity.pdbx_description
1 polymer ?
#
loop_
_entity_poly.entity_id
_entity_poly.type
_entity_poly.pdbx_seq_one_letter_code
_entity_poly.pdbx_strand_id
1 'polypeptide(L)'
;PALAWIPSRGPRGGGGSGDVAAPSRGFRTAELRLNYDLRQVDLTSTESRKFHFDTHAMVLLLESNGFATGQAEVLVAALVKILNANMEAVYREMVTKSQQEIMLQQVMAHLAAVKKDMIILEKSEFSALRNDNEKMKIELIHLKKHFEDEFLKVKSDAKLDMNLEKSRVKEMFSEQEKKLLEMRTEIVEL
;
A
#
# COMPACT_ATOMS: atom_id res chain seq x y z
N PRO A 1 -29.46 -34.15 -9.63
CA PRO A 1 -29.00 -34.95 -8.47
C PRO A 1 -28.49 -34.01 -7.36
N ALA A 2 -29.43 -33.65 -6.49
CA ALA A 2 -29.21 -32.88 -5.28
C ALA A 2 -28.58 -33.75 -4.19
N LEU A 3 -27.61 -33.22 -3.45
CA LEU A 3 -27.29 -33.73 -2.13
C LEU A 3 -27.38 -32.56 -1.14
N ALA A 4 -28.46 -32.63 -0.38
CA ALA A 4 -28.79 -31.78 0.75
C ALA A 4 -27.81 -32.03 1.89
N TRP A 5 -27.41 -30.95 2.57
CA TRP A 5 -26.82 -31.01 3.90
C TRP A 5 -27.76 -30.33 4.88
N ILE A 6 -28.20 -31.09 5.87
CA ILE A 6 -29.19 -30.72 6.88
C ILE A 6 -28.49 -29.92 7.99
N PRO A 7 -29.07 -28.82 8.51
CA PRO A 7 -28.48 -28.05 9.59
C PRO A 7 -28.86 -28.62 10.97
N SER A 8 -27.88 -28.75 11.86
CA SER A 8 -28.10 -29.13 13.27
C SER A 8 -28.36 -27.89 14.13
N ARG A 9 -29.41 -27.96 14.95
CA ARG A 9 -29.93 -26.91 15.86
C ARG A 9 -29.09 -26.73 17.13
N GLY A 10 -28.82 -25.46 17.48
CA GLY A 10 -28.85 -24.87 18.83
C GLY A 10 -27.73 -25.22 19.84
N PRO A 11 -27.47 -24.37 20.87
CA PRO A 11 -28.49 -23.60 21.59
C PRO A 11 -28.29 -22.08 21.67
N ARG A 12 -29.39 -21.42 22.03
CA ARG A 12 -29.56 -20.00 22.36
C ARG A 12 -28.91 -19.64 23.71
N GLY A 13 -28.47 -18.39 23.78
CA GLY A 13 -28.23 -17.57 24.98
C GLY A 13 -27.13 -16.56 24.64
N GLY A 14 -27.25 -15.25 24.75
CA GLY A 14 -28.19 -14.35 25.40
C GLY A 14 -27.38 -13.13 25.83
N GLY A 15 -27.78 -11.90 25.45
CA GLY A 15 -27.13 -10.63 25.81
C GLY A 15 -25.93 -10.30 24.91
N GLY A 16 -25.85 -9.18 24.20
CA GLY A 16 -26.24 -7.84 24.59
C GLY A 16 -25.00 -7.07 25.01
N SER A 17 -24.29 -6.48 24.05
CA SER A 17 -23.42 -5.29 24.16
C SER A 17 -22.81 -5.03 22.79
N GLY A 18 -23.19 -3.91 22.18
CA GLY A 18 -22.67 -3.48 20.89
C GLY A 18 -21.27 -2.93 21.06
N ASP A 19 -20.30 -3.66 20.52
CA ASP A 19 -19.01 -3.09 20.15
C ASP A 19 -19.01 -2.88 18.63
N VAL A 20 -19.11 -1.61 18.24
CA VAL A 20 -18.86 -1.17 16.86
C VAL A 20 -17.38 -1.36 16.60
N ALA A 21 -17.01 -2.55 16.13
CA ALA A 21 -15.67 -2.81 15.63
C ALA A 21 -15.46 -1.97 14.35
N ALA A 22 -14.78 -0.84 14.50
CA ALA A 22 -14.25 -0.08 13.38
C ALA A 22 -13.40 -1.03 12.50
N PRO A 23 -13.52 -0.96 11.16
CA PRO A 23 -12.63 -1.72 10.31
C PRO A 23 -11.27 -1.04 10.38
N SER A 24 -10.42 -1.50 11.29
CA SER A 24 -8.98 -1.24 11.26
C SER A 24 -8.46 -1.86 9.96
N ARG A 25 -8.55 -1.12 8.85
CA ARG A 25 -7.76 -1.36 7.65
C ARG A 25 -6.31 -1.09 8.05
N GLY A 26 -5.69 -2.10 8.65
CA GLY A 26 -4.25 -2.15 8.76
C GLY A 26 -3.70 -1.95 7.36
N PHE A 27 -2.87 -0.90 7.21
CA PHE A 27 -1.96 -0.79 6.10
C PHE A 27 -1.22 -2.13 6.03
N ARG A 28 -1.56 -2.98 5.06
CA ARG A 28 -0.76 -4.15 4.74
C ARG A 28 0.55 -3.59 4.21
N THR A 29 1.50 -3.38 5.09
CA THR A 29 2.91 -3.37 4.71
C THR A 29 3.17 -4.76 4.16
N ALA A 30 3.01 -4.91 2.85
CA ALA A 30 3.65 -6.03 2.16
C ALA A 30 5.10 -5.96 2.61
N GLU A 31 5.57 -6.99 3.33
CA GLU A 31 6.98 -7.14 3.67
C GLU A 31 7.72 -7.00 2.33
N LEU A 32 8.30 -5.83 2.10
CA LEU A 32 9.17 -5.56 0.97
C LEU A 32 10.36 -6.48 1.21
N ARG A 33 10.26 -7.72 0.71
CA ARG A 33 11.40 -8.57 0.46
C ARG A 33 12.21 -7.82 -0.58
N LEU A 34 13.07 -6.94 -0.09
CA LEU A 34 14.09 -6.28 -0.86
C LEU A 34 15.07 -7.38 -1.28
N ASN A 35 14.69 -8.08 -2.35
CA ASN A 35 15.61 -8.90 -3.11
C ASN A 35 16.54 -7.93 -3.82
N TYR A 36 17.46 -7.33 -3.06
CA TYR A 36 18.65 -6.72 -3.63
C TYR A 36 19.44 -7.88 -4.22
N ASP A 37 19.23 -8.13 -5.52
CA ASP A 37 20.09 -9.00 -6.31
C ASP A 37 21.44 -8.30 -6.44
N LEU A 38 22.20 -8.32 -5.33
CA LEU A 38 23.61 -7.95 -5.26
C LEU A 38 24.35 -8.98 -6.09
N ARG A 39 24.28 -8.85 -7.42
CA ARG A 39 25.16 -9.59 -8.31
C ARG A 39 26.57 -9.34 -7.82
N GLN A 40 27.24 -10.38 -7.32
CA GLN A 40 28.64 -10.27 -6.97
C GLN A 40 29.41 -9.94 -8.25
N VAL A 41 29.87 -8.69 -8.31
CA VAL A 41 30.67 -8.19 -9.42
C VAL A 41 32.12 -8.56 -9.12
N ASP A 42 32.49 -9.80 -9.46
CA ASP A 42 33.90 -10.19 -9.43
C ASP A 42 34.58 -9.71 -10.71
N LEU A 43 35.26 -8.56 -10.59
CA LEU A 43 35.98 -7.91 -11.68
C LEU A 43 37.44 -7.75 -11.32
N THR A 44 38.09 -8.87 -11.04
CA THR A 44 39.54 -8.91 -11.07
C THR A 44 40.00 -8.99 -12.52
N SER A 45 40.04 -7.86 -13.23
CA SER A 45 40.96 -7.76 -14.36
C SER A 45 42.37 -7.67 -13.79
N THR A 46 43.03 -8.82 -13.69
CA THR A 46 44.42 -8.96 -13.22
C THR A 46 45.40 -8.18 -14.11
N GLU A 47 44.99 -7.80 -15.31
CA GLU A 47 45.86 -7.18 -16.31
C GLU A 47 46.28 -5.74 -15.99
N SER A 48 45.51 -4.99 -15.18
CA SER A 48 45.85 -3.61 -14.78
C SER A 48 46.82 -3.53 -13.59
N ARG A 49 47.22 -4.67 -13.01
CA ARG A 49 48.09 -4.75 -11.82
C ARG A 49 49.58 -4.88 -12.16
N LYS A 50 50.00 -4.38 -13.32
CA LYS A 50 51.41 -4.44 -13.75
C LYS A 50 52.14 -3.19 -13.27
N PHE A 51 52.92 -3.36 -12.20
CA PHE A 51 53.90 -2.37 -11.79
C PHE A 51 55.18 -2.58 -12.61
N HIS A 52 55.67 -1.51 -13.22
CA HIS A 52 56.92 -1.55 -13.98
C HIS A 52 58.05 -1.03 -13.10
N PHE A 53 58.97 -1.94 -12.75
CA PHE A 53 60.17 -1.62 -12.01
C PHE A 53 61.38 -1.85 -12.91
N ASP A 54 62.14 -0.79 -13.19
CA ASP A 54 63.38 -0.91 -13.93
C ASP A 54 64.49 -1.43 -13.01
N THR A 55 64.64 -2.76 -12.99
CA THR A 55 65.68 -3.43 -12.20
C THR A 55 67.08 -3.07 -12.70
N HIS A 56 67.24 -2.85 -14.01
CA HIS A 56 68.56 -2.65 -14.60
C HIS A 56 69.11 -1.25 -14.29
N ALA A 57 68.29 -0.21 -14.42
CA ALA A 57 68.68 1.14 -14.02
C ALA A 57 69.05 1.22 -12.52
N MET A 58 68.33 0.47 -11.68
CA MET A 58 68.60 0.44 -10.23
C MET A 58 69.93 -0.29 -9.91
N VAL A 59 70.24 -1.38 -10.62
CA VAL A 59 71.53 -2.08 -10.47
C VAL A 59 72.68 -1.16 -10.89
N LEU A 60 72.61 -0.51 -12.05
CA LEU A 60 73.64 0.43 -12.51
C LEU A 60 73.85 1.59 -11.52
N LEU A 61 72.77 2.11 -10.94
CA LEU A 61 72.84 3.14 -9.92
C LEU A 61 73.59 2.63 -8.67
N LEU A 62 73.28 1.44 -8.17
CA LEU A 62 73.96 0.87 -7.01
C LEU A 62 75.44 0.60 -7.30
N GLU A 63 75.78 0.11 -8.50
CA GLU A 63 77.17 -0.09 -8.92
C GLU A 63 77.96 1.22 -8.97
N SER A 64 77.38 2.29 -9.52
CA SER A 64 78.01 3.62 -9.51
C SER A 64 78.19 4.22 -8.11
N ASN A 65 77.45 3.72 -7.12
CA ASN A 65 77.59 4.09 -5.71
C ASN A 65 78.53 3.15 -4.92
N GLY A 66 79.27 2.27 -5.61
CA GLY A 66 80.31 1.44 -5.02
C GLY A 66 79.85 0.08 -4.52
N PHE A 67 78.64 -0.37 -4.86
CA PHE A 67 78.21 -1.75 -4.60
C PHE A 67 78.76 -2.71 -5.65
N ALA A 68 79.13 -3.92 -5.24
CA ALA A 68 79.45 -4.99 -6.18
C ALA A 68 78.17 -5.43 -6.93
N THR A 69 78.28 -5.81 -8.20
CA THR A 69 77.16 -6.25 -9.06
C THR A 69 76.25 -7.26 -8.35
N GLY A 70 76.83 -8.32 -7.76
CA GLY A 70 76.05 -9.33 -7.05
C GLY A 70 75.33 -8.82 -5.79
N GLN A 71 75.88 -7.80 -5.10
CA GLN A 71 75.20 -7.16 -3.97
C GLN A 71 74.05 -6.26 -4.43
N ALA A 72 74.27 -5.51 -5.52
CA ALA A 72 73.25 -4.67 -6.13
C ALA A 72 72.06 -5.50 -6.64
N GLU A 73 72.32 -6.62 -7.32
CA GLU A 73 71.28 -7.55 -7.79
C GLU A 73 70.45 -8.14 -6.65
N VAL A 74 71.09 -8.55 -5.54
CA VAL A 74 70.39 -9.13 -4.38
C VAL A 74 69.50 -8.08 -3.70
N LEU A 75 69.98 -6.84 -3.56
CA LEU A 75 69.20 -5.74 -2.99
C LEU A 75 68.00 -5.40 -3.88
N VAL A 76 68.21 -5.30 -5.19
CA VAL A 76 67.16 -5.05 -6.17
C VAL A 76 66.13 -6.19 -6.18
N ALA A 77 66.56 -7.44 -6.10
CA ALA A 77 65.67 -8.60 -6.01
C ALA A 77 64.83 -8.59 -4.72
N ALA A 78 65.41 -8.19 -3.58
CA ALA A 78 64.68 -8.04 -2.33
C ALA A 78 63.62 -6.91 -2.43
N LEU A 79 63.98 -5.78 -3.03
CA LEU A 79 63.06 -4.66 -3.27
C LEU A 79 61.88 -5.06 -4.16
N VAL A 80 62.14 -5.76 -5.28
CA VAL A 80 61.08 -6.25 -6.17
C VAL A 80 60.14 -7.20 -5.42
N LYS A 81 60.66 -8.09 -4.58
CA LYS A 81 59.82 -9.00 -3.77
C LYS A 81 58.92 -8.24 -2.80
N ILE A 82 59.45 -7.26 -2.07
CA ILE A 82 58.67 -6.42 -1.14
C ILE A 82 57.61 -5.62 -1.90
N LEU A 83 57.98 -5.01 -3.03
CA LEU A 83 57.06 -4.23 -3.85
C LEU A 83 55.93 -5.08 -4.40
N ASN A 84 56.23 -6.28 -4.90
CA ASN A 84 55.21 -7.22 -5.37
C ASN A 84 54.25 -7.63 -4.24
N ALA A 85 54.77 -8.00 -3.06
CA ALA A 85 53.95 -8.38 -1.92
C ALA A 85 53.06 -7.22 -1.42
N ASN A 86 53.60 -6.00 -1.38
CA ASN A 86 52.85 -4.81 -1.00
C ASN A 86 51.75 -4.49 -2.03
N MET A 87 52.07 -4.53 -3.31
CA MET A 87 51.10 -4.28 -4.38
C MET A 87 49.98 -5.32 -4.37
N GLU A 88 50.28 -6.59 -4.15
CA GLU A 88 49.24 -7.62 -3.98
C GLU A 88 48.30 -7.32 -2.81
N ALA A 89 48.81 -6.81 -1.69
CA ALA A 89 47.98 -6.40 -0.55
C ALA A 89 47.11 -5.19 -0.90
N VAL A 90 47.72 -4.15 -1.48
CA VAL A 90 47.02 -2.93 -1.90
C VAL A 90 45.92 -3.24 -2.94
N TYR A 91 46.19 -4.10 -3.92
CA TYR A 91 45.19 -4.47 -4.93
C TYR A 91 44.06 -5.36 -4.40
N ARG A 92 44.24 -6.05 -3.27
CA ARG A 92 43.15 -6.78 -2.61
C ARG A 92 42.17 -5.84 -1.91
N GLU A 93 42.66 -4.72 -1.38
CA GLU A 93 41.84 -3.76 -0.63
C GLU A 93 41.28 -2.62 -1.52
N MET A 94 41.89 -2.38 -2.68
CA MET A 94 41.43 -1.36 -3.61
C MET A 94 40.17 -1.77 -4.37
N VAL A 95 39.32 -0.77 -4.63
CA VAL A 95 38.18 -0.88 -5.54
C VAL A 95 38.57 -0.33 -6.91
N THR A 96 38.27 -1.06 -7.98
CA THR A 96 38.53 -0.60 -9.34
C THR A 96 37.45 0.38 -9.82
N LYS A 97 37.83 1.28 -10.74
CA LYS A 97 36.85 2.21 -11.35
C LYS A 97 35.70 1.48 -12.04
N SER A 98 35.98 0.36 -12.70
CA SER A 98 34.95 -0.47 -13.33
C SER A 98 33.98 -1.09 -12.31
N GLN A 99 34.48 -1.55 -11.15
CA GLN A 99 33.63 -2.01 -10.04
C GLN A 99 32.72 -0.88 -9.54
N GLN A 100 33.27 0.33 -9.35
CA GLN A 100 32.51 1.49 -8.92
C GLN A 100 31.42 1.88 -9.93
N GLU A 101 31.74 1.88 -11.23
CA GLU A 101 30.78 2.21 -12.30
C GLU A 101 29.61 1.21 -12.36
N ILE A 102 29.88 -0.08 -12.22
CA ILE A 102 28.84 -1.11 -12.25
C ILE A 102 27.96 -1.04 -11.02
N MET A 103 28.55 -0.84 -9.83
CA MET A 103 27.80 -0.58 -8.60
C MET A 103 26.88 0.64 -8.76
N LEU A 104 27.40 1.72 -9.35
CA LEU A 104 26.60 2.92 -9.61
C LEU A 104 25.43 2.62 -10.57
N GLN A 105 25.68 1.89 -11.66
CA GLN A 105 24.62 1.49 -12.60
C GLN A 105 23.54 0.64 -11.93
N GLN A 106 23.92 -0.30 -11.05
CA GLN A 106 22.97 -1.10 -10.28
C GLN A 106 22.12 -0.21 -9.35
N VAL A 107 22.75 0.69 -8.60
CA VAL A 107 22.04 1.65 -7.73
C VAL A 107 21.07 2.51 -8.53
N MET A 108 21.50 3.03 -9.68
CA MET A 108 20.65 3.83 -10.58
C MET A 108 19.46 3.02 -11.11
N ALA A 109 19.67 1.76 -11.48
CA ALA A 109 18.62 0.87 -11.94
C ALA A 109 17.57 0.60 -10.84
N HIS A 110 18.03 0.35 -9.60
CA HIS A 110 17.13 0.19 -8.45
C HIS A 110 16.34 1.47 -8.15
N LEU A 111 17.00 2.64 -8.19
CA LEU A 111 16.33 3.92 -8.01
C LEU A 111 15.24 4.13 -9.07
N ALA A 112 15.52 3.79 -10.33
CA ALA A 112 14.56 3.90 -11.42
C ALA A 112 13.35 2.96 -11.23
N ALA A 113 13.56 1.75 -10.72
CA ALA A 113 12.49 0.81 -10.39
C ALA A 113 11.58 1.36 -9.27
N VAL A 114 12.18 1.81 -8.16
CA VAL A 114 11.41 2.41 -7.03
C VAL A 114 10.61 3.63 -7.50
N LYS A 115 11.20 4.48 -8.35
CA LYS A 115 10.51 5.64 -8.93
C LYS A 115 9.32 5.23 -9.78
N LYS A 116 9.45 4.17 -10.58
CA LYS A 116 8.34 3.62 -11.37
C LYS A 116 7.21 3.13 -10.47
N ASP A 117 7.53 2.39 -9.42
CA ASP A 117 6.53 1.86 -8.48
C ASP A 117 5.79 2.99 -7.75
N MET A 118 6.49 4.05 -7.34
CA MET A 118 5.88 5.25 -6.76
C MET A 118 4.88 5.90 -7.71
N ILE A 119 5.27 6.11 -8.98
CA ILE A 119 4.38 6.70 -10.00
C ILE A 119 3.16 5.81 -10.25
N ILE A 120 3.32 4.48 -10.25
CA ILE A 120 2.20 3.54 -10.40
C ILE A 120 1.25 3.64 -9.21
N LEU A 121 1.78 3.68 -7.99
CA LEU A 121 0.99 3.81 -6.77
C LEU A 121 0.16 5.10 -6.80
N GLU A 122 0.82 6.23 -7.11
CA GLU A 122 0.18 7.55 -7.21
C GLU A 122 -0.88 7.61 -8.30
N LYS A 123 -0.66 6.95 -9.45
CA LYS A 123 -1.62 7.01 -10.55
C LYS A 123 -2.76 6.00 -10.40
N SER A 124 -2.49 4.80 -9.94
CA SER A 124 -3.47 3.70 -9.91
C SER A 124 -4.32 3.75 -8.64
N GLU A 125 -3.70 3.77 -7.46
CA GLU A 125 -4.44 3.67 -6.20
C GLU A 125 -5.19 4.95 -5.88
N PHE A 126 -4.58 6.11 -6.14
CA PHE A 126 -5.24 7.40 -5.93
C PHE A 126 -6.43 7.60 -6.88
N SER A 127 -6.31 7.19 -8.15
CA SER A 127 -7.42 7.27 -9.11
C SER A 127 -8.56 6.33 -8.73
N ALA A 128 -8.26 5.11 -8.29
CA ALA A 128 -9.26 4.18 -7.79
C ALA A 128 -10.01 4.75 -6.57
N LEU A 129 -9.27 5.28 -5.58
CA LEU A 129 -9.86 5.93 -4.41
C LEU A 129 -10.72 7.13 -4.76
N ARG A 130 -10.30 7.95 -5.72
CA ARG A 130 -11.07 9.10 -6.19
C ARG A 130 -12.38 8.66 -6.85
N ASN A 131 -12.34 7.64 -7.72
CA ASN A 131 -13.51 7.08 -8.36
C ASN A 131 -14.49 6.49 -7.34
N ASP A 132 -13.98 5.73 -6.37
CA ASP A 132 -14.79 5.18 -5.28
C ASP A 132 -15.42 6.29 -4.43
N ASN A 133 -14.68 7.36 -4.14
CA ASN A 133 -15.19 8.51 -3.40
C ASN A 133 -16.32 9.23 -4.16
N GLU A 134 -16.15 9.45 -5.46
CA GLU A 134 -17.17 10.07 -6.31
C GLU A 134 -18.41 9.19 -6.43
N LYS A 135 -18.24 7.88 -6.58
CA LYS A 135 -19.34 6.91 -6.57
C LYS A 135 -20.11 6.94 -5.25
N MET A 136 -19.41 6.90 -4.10
CA MET A 136 -20.05 7.00 -2.78
C MET A 136 -20.82 8.30 -2.61
N LYS A 137 -20.30 9.42 -3.13
CA LYS A 137 -20.99 10.72 -3.09
C LYS A 137 -22.30 10.69 -3.89
N ILE A 138 -22.29 10.08 -5.07
CA ILE A 138 -23.48 9.92 -5.91
C ILE A 138 -24.51 9.03 -5.20
N GLU A 139 -24.08 7.89 -4.66
CA GLU A 139 -24.96 6.97 -3.92
C GLU A 139 -25.58 7.64 -2.69
N LEU A 140 -24.83 8.46 -1.96
CA LEU A 140 -25.34 9.23 -0.83
C LEU A 140 -26.43 10.22 -1.27
N ILE A 141 -26.19 10.98 -2.34
CA ILE A 141 -27.17 11.93 -2.88
C ILE A 141 -28.44 11.19 -3.31
N HIS A 142 -28.29 10.05 -3.98
CA HIS A 142 -29.42 9.23 -4.41
C HIS A 142 -30.21 8.70 -3.20
N LEU A 143 -29.53 8.16 -2.19
CA LEU A 143 -30.18 7.64 -0.99
C LEU A 143 -30.90 8.74 -0.20
N LYS A 144 -30.29 9.92 -0.09
CA LYS A 144 -30.92 11.09 0.53
C LYS A 144 -32.20 11.48 -0.18
N LYS A 145 -32.17 11.56 -1.51
CA LYS A 145 -33.35 11.89 -2.32
C LYS A 145 -34.45 10.83 -2.15
N HIS A 146 -34.08 9.56 -2.26
CA HIS A 146 -35.01 8.45 -2.08
C HIS A 146 -35.67 8.46 -0.69
N PHE A 147 -34.90 8.77 0.35
CA PHE A 147 -35.43 8.92 1.70
C PHE A 147 -36.39 10.10 1.83
N GLU A 148 -36.07 11.26 1.25
CA GLU A 148 -36.97 12.43 1.24
C GLU A 148 -38.28 12.12 0.51
N ASP A 149 -38.22 11.44 -0.63
CA ASP A 149 -39.40 11.02 -1.40
C ASP A 149 -40.30 10.06 -0.61
N GLU A 150 -39.72 9.01 0.00
CA GLU A 150 -40.47 8.06 0.84
C GLU A 150 -41.03 8.72 2.10
N PHE A 151 -40.29 9.63 2.74
CA PHE A 151 -40.78 10.38 3.89
C PHE A 151 -41.99 11.26 3.53
N LEU A 152 -41.93 11.95 2.39
CA LEU A 152 -43.04 12.77 1.90
C LEU A 152 -44.28 11.94 1.60
N LYS A 153 -44.09 10.76 0.98
CA LYS A 153 -45.16 9.81 0.71
C LYS A 153 -45.83 9.31 2.00
N VAL A 154 -45.05 8.85 2.97
CA VAL A 154 -45.58 8.42 4.29
C VAL A 154 -46.32 9.57 4.97
N LYS A 155 -45.80 10.81 4.89
CA LYS A 155 -46.45 11.99 5.45
C LYS A 155 -47.78 12.32 4.75
N SER A 156 -47.86 12.20 3.43
CA SER A 156 -49.12 12.41 2.70
C SER A 156 -50.14 11.34 3.02
N ASP A 157 -49.70 10.08 3.12
CA ASP A 157 -50.56 8.94 3.44
C ASP A 157 -51.17 9.10 4.84
N ALA A 158 -50.35 9.44 5.84
CA ALA A 158 -50.84 9.70 7.20
C ALA A 158 -51.82 10.88 7.27
N LYS A 159 -51.58 11.94 6.48
CA LYS A 159 -52.52 13.08 6.41
C LYS A 159 -53.85 12.68 5.78
N LEU A 160 -53.81 11.85 4.74
CA LEU A 160 -55.00 11.32 4.10
C LEU A 160 -55.78 10.43 5.07
N ASP A 161 -55.12 9.52 5.78
CA ASP A 161 -55.73 8.65 6.79
C ASP A 161 -56.43 9.46 7.90
N MET A 162 -55.76 10.50 8.43
CA MET A 162 -56.37 11.39 9.42
C MET A 162 -57.61 12.13 8.87
N ASN A 163 -57.57 12.58 7.62
CA ASN A 163 -58.69 13.26 6.99
C ASN A 163 -59.87 12.32 6.75
N LEU A 164 -59.60 11.06 6.40
CA LEU A 164 -60.62 10.02 6.25
C LEU A 164 -61.28 9.72 7.59
N GLU A 165 -60.50 9.48 8.65
CA GLU A 165 -61.08 9.19 9.98
C GLU A 165 -61.85 10.39 10.54
N LYS A 166 -61.37 11.61 10.34
CA LYS A 166 -62.11 12.83 10.71
C LYS A 166 -63.46 12.94 9.98
N SER A 167 -63.50 12.61 8.69
CA SER A 167 -64.74 12.60 7.92
C SER A 167 -65.69 11.53 8.42
N ARG A 168 -65.18 10.33 8.72
CA ARG A 168 -65.94 9.22 9.29
C ARG A 168 -66.56 9.57 10.64
N VAL A 169 -65.80 10.19 11.54
CA VAL A 169 -66.31 10.66 12.84
C VAL A 169 -67.40 11.71 12.66
N LYS A 170 -67.25 12.63 11.72
CA LYS A 170 -68.26 13.67 11.43
C LYS A 170 -69.55 13.06 10.90
N GLU A 171 -69.46 12.07 10.00
CA GLU A 171 -70.61 11.35 9.47
C GLU A 171 -71.36 10.60 10.59
N MET A 172 -70.64 9.84 11.42
CA MET A 172 -71.25 9.16 12.58
C MET A 172 -71.91 10.14 13.56
N PHE A 173 -71.31 11.31 13.81
CA PHE A 173 -71.90 12.33 14.67
C PHE A 173 -73.19 12.90 14.06
N SER A 174 -73.18 13.21 12.76
CA SER A 174 -74.37 13.69 12.05
C SER A 174 -75.50 12.66 12.05
N GLU A 175 -75.18 11.37 11.93
CA GLU A 175 -76.16 10.29 12.04
C GLU A 175 -76.75 10.19 13.46
N GLN A 176 -75.92 10.34 14.49
CA GLN A 176 -76.37 10.34 15.88
C GLN A 176 -77.27 11.55 16.18
N GLU A 177 -76.92 12.72 15.69
CA GLU A 177 -77.73 13.93 15.83
C GLU A 177 -79.10 13.77 15.16
N LYS A 178 -79.12 13.17 13.96
CA LYS A 178 -80.37 12.85 13.27
C LYS A 178 -81.25 11.89 14.08
N LYS A 179 -80.69 10.80 14.58
CA LYS A 179 -81.41 9.83 15.45
C LYS A 179 -81.95 10.49 16.72
N LEU A 180 -81.17 11.38 17.34
CA LEU A 180 -81.61 12.15 18.51
C LEU A 180 -82.79 13.06 18.18
N LEU A 181 -82.76 13.71 17.01
CA LEU A 181 -83.86 14.56 16.57
C LEU A 181 -85.12 13.75 16.30
N GLU A 182 -85.00 12.60 15.63
CA GLU A 182 -86.10 11.65 15.38
C GLU A 182 -86.75 11.17 16.70
N MET A 183 -85.94 10.73 17.68
CA MET A 183 -86.47 10.33 19.00
C MET A 183 -87.13 11.51 19.74
N ARG A 184 -86.58 12.73 19.62
CA ARG A 184 -87.17 13.92 20.24
C ARG A 184 -88.52 14.25 19.60
N THR A 185 -88.65 14.11 18.28
CA THR A 185 -89.95 14.30 17.61
C THR A 185 -90.95 13.22 18.02
N GLU A 186 -90.54 11.96 18.11
CA GLU A 186 -91.40 10.86 18.59
C GLU A 186 -91.92 11.11 20.02
N ILE A 187 -91.10 11.62 20.93
CA ILE A 187 -91.52 11.97 22.30
C ILE A 187 -92.54 13.11 22.33
N VAL A 188 -92.45 14.08 21.41
CA VAL A 188 -93.38 15.22 21.35
C VAL A 188 -94.72 14.85 20.70
N GLU A 189 -94.73 13.82 19.85
CA GLU A 189 -95.94 13.28 19.22
C GLU A 189 -96.71 12.28 20.10
N LEU A 190 -96.14 11.88 21.25
CA LEU A 190 -96.76 11.04 22.30
C LEU A 190 -97.36 11.88 23.44
#